data_AF-A0A3P6SYR9-F1
#
_entry.id   AF-A0A3P6SYR9-F1
#
_cell.length_a   1.000
_cell.length_b   1.000
_cell.length_c   1.000
_cell.angle_alpha   90.00
_cell.angle_beta   90.00
_cell.angle_gamma   90.00
#
_symmetry.space_group_name_H-M   'P 1'
#
loop_
_entity.id
_entity.type
_entity.pdbx_description
1 polymer ?
#
loop_
_entity_poly.entity_id
_entity_poly.type
_entity_poly.pdbx_seq_one_letter_code
_entity_poly.pdbx_strand_id
1 'polypeptide(L)'
;MGFSGQFCEIPPMVNALYPNTAQCHSLLCGHGSCYTNENMSEYECRCHEGYAGDKCDRIRSIGLHYPSAYVALEPWAIEQGNLTFTIRTSNESGLIAYYGDDSFISVELYDGRIKIAFYIGNYPTSHMYSYVTVNDGLAHRIEIIVQGKKCSLTIDDQPMQSVENDGRLEKFSIHTKQYLYIGGLPATRATAVKSLFHVKETHSFKGDFFQSFVR
;
A
#
# COMPACT_ATOMS: atom_id res chain seq x y z
N MET A 1 -2.13 31.75 40.09
CA MET A 1 -2.14 32.43 38.77
C MET A 1 -3.59 32.72 38.44
N GLY A 2 -3.98 33.98 38.27
CA GLY A 2 -5.39 34.37 38.17
C GLY A 2 -5.56 35.66 37.39
N PHE A 3 -6.75 35.85 36.82
CA PHE A 3 -7.12 37.01 36.02
C PHE A 3 -7.25 38.25 36.92
N SER A 4 -6.96 39.43 36.37
CA SER A 4 -7.02 40.73 37.05
C SER A 4 -8.07 41.64 36.38
N GLY A 5 -8.44 42.77 36.97
CA GLY A 5 -9.48 43.68 36.45
C GLY A 5 -10.70 43.78 37.38
N GLN A 6 -11.52 44.82 37.23
CA GLN A 6 -12.71 45.04 38.08
C GLN A 6 -13.74 43.92 37.90
N PHE A 7 -13.69 43.21 36.78
CA PHE A 7 -14.52 42.05 36.45
C PHE A 7 -13.67 40.79 36.19
N CYS A 8 -12.41 40.76 36.63
CA CYS A 8 -11.46 39.66 36.37
C CYS A 8 -11.32 39.30 34.86
N GLU A 9 -11.35 40.30 33.99
CA GLU A 9 -11.33 40.16 32.54
C GLU A 9 -9.92 40.12 31.92
N ILE A 10 -8.90 40.50 32.68
CA ILE A 10 -7.52 40.62 32.21
C ILE A 10 -6.80 39.30 32.49
N PRO A 11 -6.49 38.47 31.47
CA PRO A 11 -5.70 37.27 31.67
C PRO A 11 -4.32 37.58 32.26
N PRO A 12 -3.75 36.68 33.07
CA PRO A 12 -2.41 36.89 33.60
C PRO A 12 -1.41 37.01 32.44
N MET A 13 -0.64 38.09 32.43
CA MET A 13 0.31 38.47 31.36
C MET A 13 1.56 37.57 31.30
N VAL A 14 1.42 36.27 31.57
CA VAL A 14 2.55 35.33 31.58
C VAL A 14 2.91 34.85 30.17
N ASN A 15 2.06 35.12 29.17
CA ASN A 15 2.26 34.65 27.79
C ASN A 15 2.97 35.66 26.87
N ALA A 16 3.43 36.81 27.37
CA ALA A 16 4.11 37.83 26.54
C ALA A 16 5.64 37.89 26.76
N LEU A 17 6.19 37.12 27.71
CA LEU A 17 7.61 37.19 28.11
C LEU A 17 8.41 35.91 27.88
N TYR A 18 7.80 34.87 27.31
CA TYR A 18 8.54 33.77 26.72
C TYR A 18 8.31 33.82 25.22
N PRO A 19 9.29 34.23 24.40
CA PRO A 19 9.25 33.80 23.02
C PRO A 19 9.17 32.27 23.09
N ASN A 20 8.24 31.66 22.35
CA ASN A 20 8.17 30.21 22.19
C ASN A 20 9.53 29.70 21.69
N THR A 21 10.45 29.39 22.60
CA THR A 21 11.84 29.05 22.30
C THR A 21 12.06 27.55 22.17
N ALA A 22 11.03 26.74 22.33
CA ALA A 22 11.07 25.34 21.92
C ALA A 22 10.68 25.24 20.43
N GLN A 23 11.65 25.43 19.53
CA GLN A 23 11.49 25.27 18.08
C GLN A 23 11.06 23.86 17.64
N CYS A 24 11.07 22.87 18.53
CA CYS A 24 10.46 21.57 18.30
C CYS A 24 9.12 21.43 19.01
N HIS A 25 8.05 21.70 18.27
CA HIS A 25 6.69 21.32 18.67
C HIS A 25 6.34 19.97 18.03
N SER A 26 5.75 19.04 18.78
CA SER A 26 5.43 17.68 18.30
C SER A 26 4.48 17.65 17.10
N LEU A 27 3.72 18.72 16.85
CA LEU A 27 2.82 18.87 15.69
C LEU A 27 3.54 19.26 14.39
N LEU A 28 4.83 19.63 14.41
CA LEU A 28 5.58 19.99 13.20
C LEU A 28 5.96 18.77 12.35
N CYS A 29 6.23 17.65 13.01
CA CYS A 29 6.54 16.37 12.40
C CYS A 29 5.31 15.46 12.54
N GLY A 30 4.52 15.28 11.48
CA GLY A 30 3.22 14.58 11.56
C GLY A 30 3.33 13.18 12.16
N HIS A 31 4.16 12.33 11.54
CA HIS A 31 4.46 10.98 12.02
C HIS A 31 5.96 10.80 12.32
N GLY A 32 6.55 11.75 13.04
CA GLY A 32 7.98 11.73 13.36
C GLY A 32 8.32 12.42 14.67
N SER A 33 9.55 12.21 15.13
CA SER A 33 10.11 12.89 16.29
C SER A 33 10.91 14.10 15.84
N CYS A 34 10.68 15.24 16.49
CA CYS A 34 11.35 16.50 16.18
C CYS A 34 12.65 16.64 16.97
N TYR A 35 13.75 17.00 16.30
CA TYR A 35 15.06 17.28 16.90
C TYR A 35 15.53 18.67 16.51
N THR A 36 16.16 19.42 17.42
CA THR A 36 16.75 20.74 17.13
C THR A 36 18.27 20.66 17.14
N ASN A 37 18.92 21.35 16.20
CA ASN A 37 20.38 21.50 16.22
C ASN A 37 20.87 22.45 17.34
N GLU A 38 22.15 22.36 17.72
CA GLU A 38 22.79 23.12 18.81
C GLU A 38 22.66 24.65 18.68
N ASN A 39 22.50 25.15 17.44
CA ASN A 39 22.29 26.57 17.15
C ASN A 39 20.84 27.05 17.29
N MET A 40 19.91 26.20 17.75
CA MET A 40 18.49 26.54 17.95
C MET A 40 17.90 27.36 16.79
N SER A 41 18.19 26.97 15.55
CA SER A 41 17.75 27.71 14.35
C SER A 41 17.17 26.80 13.26
N GLU A 42 17.35 25.48 13.38
CA GLU A 42 16.91 24.49 12.41
C GLU A 42 16.37 23.26 13.15
N TYR A 43 15.17 22.82 12.79
CA TYR A 43 14.55 21.60 13.31
C TYR A 43 14.58 20.51 12.23
N GLU A 44 14.85 19.28 12.64
CA GLU A 44 14.90 18.10 11.79
C GLU A 44 13.86 17.08 12.29
N CYS A 45 13.01 16.62 11.38
CA CYS A 45 12.07 15.55 11.68
C CYS A 45 12.71 14.19 11.38
N ARG A 46 12.84 13.33 12.39
CA ARG A 46 13.14 11.91 12.17
C ARG A 46 11.85 11.12 12.13
N CYS A 47 11.50 10.63 10.94
CA CYS A 47 10.24 9.93 10.70
C CYS A 47 10.20 8.55 11.35
N HIS A 48 9.03 8.17 11.85
CA HIS A 48 8.77 6.79 12.26
C HIS A 48 8.79 5.85 11.04
N GLU A 49 8.98 4.55 11.28
CA GLU A 49 8.94 3.55 10.22
C GLU A 49 7.62 3.64 9.45
N GLY A 50 7.71 3.60 8.12
CA GLY A 50 6.54 3.78 7.26
C GLY A 50 6.23 5.20 6.84
N TYR A 51 6.97 6.22 7.31
CA TYR A 51 6.77 7.61 6.93
C TYR A 51 8.06 8.28 6.41
N ALA A 52 7.90 9.31 5.58
CA ALA A 52 8.97 10.03 4.91
C ALA A 52 8.57 11.49 4.62
N GLY A 53 9.57 12.26 4.19
CA GLY A 53 9.46 13.69 3.90
C GLY A 53 9.89 14.56 5.08
N ASP A 54 10.15 15.83 4.78
CA ASP A 54 10.72 16.80 5.72
C ASP A 54 9.86 16.99 6.98
N LYS A 55 8.56 16.69 6.88
CA LYS A 55 7.59 16.72 8.00
C LYS A 55 7.01 15.35 8.34
N CYS A 56 7.52 14.27 7.78
CA CYS A 56 7.00 12.91 7.98
C CYS A 56 5.50 12.79 7.68
N ASP A 57 5.07 13.48 6.62
CA ASP A 57 3.70 13.58 6.16
C ASP A 57 3.39 12.61 5.00
N ARG A 58 4.43 12.03 4.38
CA ARG A 58 4.30 11.06 3.30
C ARG A 58 4.46 9.64 3.83
N ILE A 59 3.60 8.72 3.42
CA ILE A 59 3.76 7.30 3.74
C ILE A 59 4.84 6.72 2.82
N ARG A 60 5.79 5.97 3.38
CA ARG A 60 6.88 5.28 2.69
C ARG A 60 6.67 3.76 2.66
N SER A 61 6.18 3.21 3.76
CA SER A 61 5.90 1.79 3.88
C SER A 61 4.72 1.50 4.81
N ILE A 62 4.03 0.41 4.55
CA ILE A 62 2.85 -0.04 5.29
C ILE A 62 3.16 -1.44 5.80
N GLY A 63 3.29 -1.57 7.12
CA GLY A 63 3.43 -2.85 7.79
C GLY A 63 2.06 -3.50 7.98
N LEU A 64 1.85 -4.65 7.34
CA LEU A 64 0.62 -5.44 7.46
C LEU A 64 0.90 -6.64 8.34
N HIS A 65 0.61 -6.53 9.63
CA HIS A 65 0.88 -7.60 10.60
C HIS A 65 -0.38 -8.33 11.08
N TYR A 66 -1.56 -7.73 10.87
CA TYR A 66 -2.82 -8.29 11.32
C TYR A 66 -3.53 -9.11 10.23
N PRO A 67 -4.23 -10.21 10.58
CA PRO A 67 -4.85 -11.12 9.60
C PRO A 67 -5.96 -10.52 8.73
N SER A 68 -6.47 -9.35 9.10
CA SER A 68 -7.52 -8.60 8.41
C SER A 68 -7.06 -7.20 8.00
N ALA A 69 -5.74 -6.96 7.99
CA ALA A 69 -5.20 -5.69 7.53
C ALA A 69 -5.33 -5.59 6.00
N TYR A 70 -5.78 -4.44 5.51
CA TYR A 70 -5.84 -4.14 4.10
C TYR A 70 -5.72 -2.63 3.89
N VAL A 71 -5.33 -2.25 2.68
CA VAL A 71 -5.33 -0.87 2.20
C VAL A 71 -6.20 -0.82 0.96
N ALA A 72 -7.11 0.16 0.90
CA ALA A 72 -7.92 0.42 -0.28
C ALA A 72 -7.40 1.70 -0.95
N LEU A 73 -6.90 1.55 -2.18
CA LEU A 73 -6.39 2.64 -3.01
C LEU A 73 -7.41 3.00 -4.09
N GLU A 74 -7.25 4.18 -4.70
CA GLU A 74 -8.04 4.61 -5.83
C GLU A 74 -8.04 3.58 -6.97
N PRO A 75 -9.09 3.55 -7.84
CA PRO A 75 -9.18 2.60 -8.93
C PRO A 75 -7.92 2.60 -9.79
N TRP A 76 -7.39 1.41 -10.08
CA TRP A 76 -6.24 1.29 -10.96
C TRP A 76 -6.64 1.62 -12.39
N ALA A 77 -6.01 2.64 -12.96
CA ALA A 77 -6.09 2.99 -14.38
C ALA A 77 -5.39 1.92 -15.26
N ILE A 78 -5.92 0.69 -15.23
CA ILE A 78 -5.26 -0.51 -15.75
C ILE A 78 -4.95 -0.46 -17.25
N GLU A 79 -5.71 0.31 -18.04
CA GLU A 79 -5.41 0.51 -19.47
C GLU A 79 -4.21 1.43 -19.72
N GLN A 80 -3.79 2.22 -18.72
CA GLN A 80 -2.80 3.30 -18.87
C GLN A 80 -1.58 3.13 -17.95
N GLY A 81 -1.69 2.34 -16.87
CA GLY A 81 -0.68 2.31 -15.81
C GLY A 81 -0.22 0.90 -15.44
N ASN A 82 1.05 0.77 -15.07
CA ASN A 82 1.60 -0.43 -14.46
C ASN A 82 1.30 -0.45 -12.95
N LEU A 83 1.11 -1.64 -12.39
CA LEU A 83 1.06 -1.82 -10.95
C LEU A 83 2.45 -2.22 -10.46
N THR A 84 3.15 -1.29 -9.83
CA THR A 84 4.48 -1.54 -9.27
C THR A 84 4.47 -1.34 -7.77
N PHE A 85 4.93 -2.34 -7.02
CA PHE A 85 5.08 -2.25 -5.57
C PHE A 85 6.31 -3.04 -5.13
N THR A 86 6.83 -2.75 -3.94
CA THR A 86 7.92 -3.51 -3.33
C THR A 86 7.41 -4.17 -2.06
N ILE A 87 7.69 -5.45 -1.86
CA ILE A 87 7.29 -6.18 -0.67
C ILE A 87 8.50 -6.78 0.05
N ARG A 88 8.36 -6.95 1.36
CA ARG A 88 9.25 -7.77 2.19
C ARG A 88 8.40 -8.71 3.03
N THR A 89 8.66 -10.01 2.95
CA THR A 89 7.94 -11.02 3.74
C THR A 89 8.78 -12.27 3.99
N SER A 90 8.40 -13.03 5.00
CA SER A 90 8.88 -14.40 5.24
C SER A 90 7.73 -15.41 5.31
N ASN A 91 6.51 -14.98 4.98
CA ASN A 91 5.34 -15.86 4.94
C ASN A 91 5.30 -16.61 3.60
N GLU A 92 4.65 -17.76 3.57
CA GLU A 92 4.56 -18.58 2.35
C GLU A 92 3.26 -18.32 1.57
N SER A 93 2.24 -17.76 2.22
CA SER A 93 0.95 -17.49 1.61
C SER A 93 0.31 -16.19 2.10
N GLY A 94 -0.54 -15.59 1.27
CA GLY A 94 -1.33 -14.41 1.63
C GLY A 94 -1.76 -13.60 0.42
N LEU A 95 -2.85 -12.84 0.55
CA LEU A 95 -3.36 -11.98 -0.51
C LEU A 95 -2.58 -10.66 -0.56
N ILE A 96 -1.81 -10.47 -1.63
CA ILE A 96 -0.93 -9.31 -1.84
C ILE A 96 -1.72 -8.15 -2.46
N ALA A 97 -2.45 -8.42 -3.54
CA ALA A 97 -3.26 -7.40 -4.21
C ALA A 97 -4.51 -8.02 -4.86
N TYR A 98 -5.59 -7.25 -4.93
CA TYR A 98 -6.81 -7.63 -5.64
C TYR A 98 -7.44 -6.41 -6.31
N TYR A 99 -7.81 -6.57 -7.58
CA TYR A 99 -8.57 -5.58 -8.33
C TYR A 99 -9.53 -6.29 -9.27
N GLY A 100 -10.83 -5.98 -9.18
CA GLY A 100 -11.80 -6.58 -10.10
C GLY A 100 -13.24 -6.63 -9.62
N ASP A 101 -14.13 -6.76 -10.60
CA ASP A 101 -15.52 -7.17 -10.46
C ASP A 101 -15.77 -8.50 -11.17
N ASP A 102 -16.36 -8.51 -12.36
CA ASP A 102 -16.54 -9.70 -13.20
C ASP A 102 -15.24 -10.06 -13.92
N SER A 103 -14.47 -9.05 -14.33
CA SER A 103 -13.06 -9.20 -14.70
C SER A 103 -12.21 -8.93 -13.46
N PHE A 104 -11.19 -9.73 -13.23
CA PHE A 104 -10.35 -9.58 -12.05
C PHE A 104 -8.90 -9.95 -12.29
N ILE A 105 -8.06 -9.37 -11.45
CA ILE A 105 -6.68 -9.75 -11.24
C ILE A 105 -6.45 -9.90 -9.74
N SER A 106 -5.90 -11.05 -9.34
CA SER A 106 -5.44 -11.30 -7.99
C SER A 106 -3.95 -11.61 -7.99
N VAL A 107 -3.25 -11.05 -7.02
CA VAL A 107 -1.84 -11.34 -6.74
C VAL A 107 -1.79 -11.96 -5.36
N GLU A 108 -1.36 -13.21 -5.29
CA GLU A 108 -1.27 -14.00 -4.07
C GLU A 108 0.18 -14.46 -3.87
N LEU A 109 0.57 -14.63 -2.63
CA LEU A 109 1.73 -15.43 -2.28
C LEU A 109 1.30 -16.89 -2.19
N TYR A 110 2.06 -17.79 -2.81
CA TYR A 110 1.80 -19.22 -2.81
C TYR A 110 3.10 -19.99 -2.76
N ASP A 111 3.36 -20.69 -1.65
CA ASP A 111 4.62 -21.40 -1.40
C ASP A 111 5.84 -20.48 -1.61
N GLY A 112 5.72 -19.24 -1.10
CA GLY A 112 6.74 -18.21 -1.23
C GLY A 112 6.87 -17.57 -2.63
N ARG A 113 6.11 -18.01 -3.63
CA ARG A 113 6.11 -17.47 -4.99
C ARG A 113 4.95 -16.51 -5.22
N ILE A 114 5.12 -15.57 -6.15
CA ILE A 114 4.03 -14.74 -6.62
C ILE A 114 3.16 -15.57 -7.56
N LYS A 115 1.87 -15.67 -7.24
CA LYS A 115 0.83 -16.28 -8.06
C LYS A 115 -0.11 -15.17 -8.55
N ILE A 116 -0.29 -15.07 -9.86
CA ILE A 116 -1.28 -14.20 -10.49
C ILE A 116 -2.42 -15.05 -11.01
N ALA A 117 -3.66 -14.67 -10.70
CA ALA A 117 -4.84 -15.12 -11.42
C ALA A 117 -5.39 -13.94 -12.22
N PHE A 118 -5.56 -14.13 -13.53
CA PHE A 118 -5.97 -13.09 -14.46
C PHE A 118 -7.15 -13.57 -15.30
N TYR A 119 -8.24 -12.81 -15.26
CA TYR A 119 -9.49 -13.15 -15.93
C TYR A 119 -10.15 -11.90 -16.49
N ILE A 120 -10.43 -11.91 -17.79
CA ILE A 120 -11.15 -10.84 -18.50
C ILE A 120 -12.54 -11.27 -18.96
N GLY A 121 -13.02 -12.43 -18.50
CA GLY A 121 -14.27 -13.04 -18.96
C GLY A 121 -14.09 -14.23 -19.91
N ASN A 122 -12.86 -14.60 -20.30
CA ASN A 122 -12.60 -15.79 -21.12
C ASN A 122 -12.32 -16.99 -20.22
N TYR A 123 -13.17 -18.03 -20.26
CA TYR A 123 -12.99 -19.24 -19.45
C TYR A 123 -12.01 -20.22 -20.12
N PRO A 124 -11.07 -20.83 -19.37
CA PRO A 124 -10.85 -20.71 -17.92
C PRO A 124 -9.97 -19.51 -17.52
N THR A 125 -9.97 -19.18 -16.22
CA THR A 125 -9.03 -18.21 -15.64
C THR A 125 -7.59 -18.62 -15.88
N SER A 126 -6.77 -17.66 -16.29
CA SER A 126 -5.35 -17.90 -16.53
C SER A 126 -4.55 -17.67 -15.26
N HIS A 127 -3.63 -18.59 -14.97
CA HIS A 127 -2.77 -18.54 -13.79
C HIS A 127 -1.30 -18.49 -14.19
N MET A 128 -0.52 -17.69 -13.47
CA MET A 128 0.93 -17.59 -13.63
C MET A 128 1.61 -17.65 -12.27
N TYR A 129 2.72 -18.36 -12.19
CA TYR A 129 3.57 -18.43 -10.99
C TYR A 129 4.95 -17.88 -11.32
N SER A 130 5.52 -17.12 -10.39
CA SER A 130 6.87 -16.61 -10.55
C SER A 130 7.92 -17.72 -10.54
N TYR A 131 8.97 -17.55 -11.34
CA TYR A 131 10.12 -18.47 -11.35
C TYR A 131 10.96 -18.42 -10.07
N VAL A 132 10.87 -17.32 -9.33
CA VAL A 132 11.59 -17.09 -8.07
C VAL A 132 10.62 -17.00 -6.90
N THR A 133 11.13 -17.29 -5.71
CA THR A 133 10.47 -17.03 -4.42
C THR A 133 10.81 -15.62 -3.94
N VAL A 134 9.94 -15.04 -3.11
CA VAL A 134 10.07 -13.66 -2.56
C VAL A 134 9.92 -13.61 -1.04
N ASN A 135 9.92 -14.77 -0.37
CA ASN A 135 9.71 -14.92 1.06
C ASN A 135 11.02 -15.12 1.86
N ASP A 136 12.13 -14.58 1.38
CA ASP A 136 13.45 -14.69 2.01
C ASP A 136 13.71 -13.62 3.09
N GLY A 137 12.71 -12.75 3.36
CA GLY A 137 12.84 -11.62 4.28
C GLY A 137 13.55 -10.39 3.68
N LEU A 138 13.92 -10.42 2.41
CA LEU A 138 14.47 -9.29 1.67
C LEU A 138 13.36 -8.54 0.92
N ALA A 139 13.70 -7.36 0.41
CA ALA A 139 12.78 -6.53 -0.36
C ALA A 139 12.84 -6.92 -1.84
N HIS A 140 11.67 -7.22 -2.43
CA HIS A 140 11.52 -7.55 -3.84
C HIS A 140 10.60 -6.56 -4.54
N ARG A 141 11.05 -6.00 -5.67
CA ARG A 141 10.26 -5.11 -6.52
C ARG A 141 9.44 -5.94 -7.51
N ILE A 142 8.13 -5.79 -7.47
CA ILE A 142 7.18 -6.51 -8.33
C ILE A 142 6.50 -5.51 -9.25
N GLU A 143 6.54 -5.79 -10.54
CA GLU A 143 5.91 -4.99 -11.58
C GLU A 143 4.95 -5.85 -12.40
N ILE A 144 3.70 -5.39 -12.48
CA ILE A 144 2.62 -6.06 -13.20
C ILE A 144 2.10 -5.11 -14.28
N ILE A 145 2.05 -5.61 -15.50
CA ILE A 145 1.62 -4.84 -16.67
C ILE A 145 0.48 -5.61 -17.34
N VAL A 146 -0.65 -4.95 -17.55
CA VAL A 146 -1.78 -5.51 -18.27
C VAL A 146 -1.93 -4.79 -19.61
N GLN A 147 -1.96 -5.56 -20.70
CA GLN A 147 -2.12 -5.07 -22.06
C GLN A 147 -3.16 -5.92 -22.79
N GLY A 148 -4.38 -5.39 -22.91
CA GLY A 148 -5.51 -6.12 -23.49
C GLY A 148 -5.86 -7.36 -22.67
N LYS A 149 -5.67 -8.54 -23.26
CA LYS A 149 -5.87 -9.87 -22.64
C LYS A 149 -4.58 -10.52 -22.11
N LYS A 150 -3.46 -9.79 -22.13
CA LYS A 150 -2.16 -10.27 -21.65
C LYS A 150 -1.79 -9.59 -20.33
N CYS A 151 -1.32 -10.37 -19.37
CA CYS A 151 -0.77 -9.92 -18.10
C CYS A 151 0.70 -10.36 -17.99
N SER A 152 1.58 -9.42 -17.69
CA SER A 152 3.01 -9.63 -17.55
C SER A 152 3.48 -9.34 -16.12
N LEU A 153 4.47 -10.10 -15.66
CA LEU A 153 5.08 -10.00 -14.34
C LEU A 153 6.60 -9.90 -14.48
N THR A 154 7.19 -8.93 -13.80
CA THR A 154 8.63 -8.82 -13.59
C THR A 154 8.90 -8.73 -12.10
N ILE A 155 9.89 -9.47 -11.62
CA ILE A 155 10.35 -9.42 -10.22
C ILE A 155 11.83 -9.06 -10.23
N ASP A 156 12.19 -7.97 -9.58
CA ASP A 156 13.54 -7.40 -9.57
C ASP A 156 14.11 -7.30 -11.01
N ASP A 157 15.29 -7.86 -11.24
CA ASP A 157 15.96 -7.90 -12.55
C ASP A 157 15.74 -9.24 -13.30
N GLN A 158 14.71 -10.01 -12.91
CA GLN A 158 14.40 -11.28 -13.58
C GLN A 158 13.72 -11.07 -14.95
N PRO A 159 13.84 -12.03 -15.88
CA PRO A 159 13.14 -11.97 -17.16
C PRO A 159 11.62 -11.87 -16.98
N MET A 160 10.99 -11.02 -17.79
CA MET A 160 9.55 -10.85 -17.80
C MET A 160 8.83 -12.15 -18.12
N GLN A 161 7.87 -12.51 -17.28
CA GLN A 161 6.92 -13.60 -17.48
C GLN A 161 5.59 -13.04 -17.98
N SER A 162 4.84 -13.80 -18.77
CA SER A 162 3.52 -13.35 -19.20
C SER A 162 2.54 -14.50 -19.37
N VAL A 163 1.27 -14.19 -19.15
CA VAL A 163 0.13 -15.07 -19.34
C VAL A 163 -0.97 -14.34 -20.11
N GLU A 164 -1.72 -15.08 -20.91
CA GLU A 164 -2.85 -14.56 -21.68
C GLU A 164 -4.14 -15.23 -21.21
N ASN A 165 -5.24 -14.48 -21.13
CA ASN A 165 -6.56 -15.05 -20.92
C ASN A 165 -7.23 -15.29 -22.27
N ASP A 166 -6.85 -16.41 -22.89
CA ASP A 166 -7.23 -16.80 -24.24
C ASP A 166 -8.75 -16.91 -24.42
N GLY A 167 -9.28 -16.27 -25.46
CA GLY A 167 -10.69 -16.36 -25.82
C GLY A 167 -11.14 -15.20 -26.70
N ARG A 168 -12.45 -14.91 -26.69
CA ARG A 168 -13.10 -13.93 -27.57
C ARG A 168 -12.92 -12.50 -27.10
N LEU A 169 -12.84 -12.29 -25.79
CA LEU A 169 -12.63 -10.96 -25.22
C LEU A 169 -11.16 -10.60 -25.33
N GLU A 170 -10.89 -9.35 -25.70
CA GLU A 170 -9.54 -8.88 -26.04
C GLU A 170 -9.01 -7.83 -25.06
N LYS A 171 -9.84 -7.38 -24.12
CA LYS A 171 -9.51 -6.31 -23.18
C LYS A 171 -10.07 -6.60 -21.79
N PHE A 172 -9.26 -6.31 -20.78
CA PHE A 172 -9.69 -6.21 -19.40
C PHE A 172 -10.65 -5.02 -19.26
N SER A 173 -11.81 -5.22 -18.64
CA SER A 173 -12.81 -4.16 -18.46
C SER A 173 -13.50 -4.31 -17.11
N ILE A 174 -13.65 -3.18 -16.42
CA ILE A 174 -14.35 -3.08 -15.14
C ILE A 174 -15.61 -2.26 -15.37
N HIS A 175 -16.75 -2.75 -14.91
CA HIS A 175 -18.06 -2.11 -15.10
C HIS A 175 -18.53 -1.34 -13.86
N THR A 176 -17.87 -1.55 -12.72
CA THR A 176 -18.24 -0.97 -11.43
C THR A 176 -17.10 -0.16 -10.82
N LYS A 177 -17.41 0.75 -9.87
CA LYS A 177 -16.35 1.47 -9.15
C LYS A 177 -15.65 0.51 -8.17
N GLN A 178 -14.44 0.09 -8.49
CA GLN A 178 -13.63 -0.82 -7.68
C GLN A 178 -12.40 -0.11 -7.11
N TYR A 179 -12.09 -0.39 -5.84
CA TYR A 179 -10.81 0.01 -5.25
C TYR A 179 -9.73 -1.02 -5.60
N LEU A 180 -8.48 -0.57 -5.71
CA LEU A 180 -7.34 -1.47 -5.69
C LEU A 180 -7.04 -1.83 -4.23
N TYR A 181 -7.23 -3.09 -3.88
CA TYR A 181 -6.94 -3.58 -2.54
C TYR A 181 -5.52 -4.13 -2.46
N ILE A 182 -4.77 -3.70 -1.45
CA ILE A 182 -3.42 -4.15 -1.15
C ILE A 182 -3.40 -4.79 0.24
N GLY A 183 -2.73 -5.92 0.36
CA GLY A 183 -2.50 -6.59 1.64
C GLY A 183 -3.60 -7.49 2.16
N GLY A 184 -4.81 -7.38 1.62
CA GLY A 184 -5.98 -8.11 2.09
C GLY A 184 -7.26 -7.51 1.54
N LEU A 185 -8.40 -7.96 2.06
CA LEU A 185 -9.73 -7.50 1.65
C LEU A 185 -10.62 -7.23 2.86
N PRO A 186 -11.58 -6.29 2.75
CA PRO A 186 -12.70 -6.21 3.69
C PRO A 186 -13.43 -7.55 3.78
N ALA A 187 -13.90 -7.93 4.98
CA ALA A 187 -14.47 -9.26 5.23
C ALA A 187 -15.62 -9.64 4.28
N THR A 188 -16.50 -8.69 3.95
CA THR A 188 -17.61 -8.88 3.00
C THR A 188 -17.09 -9.15 1.59
N ARG A 189 -16.07 -8.41 1.15
CA ARG A 189 -15.46 -8.59 -0.17
C ARG A 189 -14.67 -9.89 -0.25
N ALA A 190 -13.89 -10.22 0.79
CA ALA A 190 -13.15 -11.47 0.91
C ALA A 190 -14.07 -12.69 0.72
N THR A 191 -15.22 -12.69 1.40
CA THR A 191 -16.22 -13.77 1.29
C THR A 191 -16.75 -13.90 -0.14
N ALA A 192 -17.10 -12.76 -0.78
CA ALA A 192 -17.62 -12.75 -2.14
C ALA A 192 -16.60 -13.28 -3.16
N VAL A 193 -15.37 -12.76 -3.16
CA VAL A 193 -14.35 -13.15 -4.15
C VAL A 193 -13.92 -14.60 -3.99
N LYS A 194 -13.96 -15.14 -2.76
CA LYS A 194 -13.71 -16.56 -2.50
C LYS A 194 -14.82 -17.44 -3.05
N SER A 195 -16.08 -17.03 -2.88
CA SER A 195 -17.23 -17.78 -3.44
C SER A 195 -17.25 -17.81 -4.96
N LEU A 196 -16.69 -16.78 -5.60
CA LEU A 196 -16.52 -16.68 -7.05
C LEU A 196 -15.22 -17.33 -7.56
N PHE A 197 -14.42 -17.94 -6.68
CA PHE A 197 -13.12 -18.54 -7.01
C PHE A 197 -12.10 -17.57 -7.63
N HIS A 198 -12.21 -16.27 -7.35
CA HIS A 198 -11.21 -15.31 -7.84
C HIS A 198 -9.86 -15.45 -7.13
N VAL A 199 -9.91 -15.88 -5.87
CA VAL A 199 -8.74 -16.11 -5.01
C VAL A 199 -8.82 -17.49 -4.40
N LYS A 200 -7.67 -18.11 -4.13
CA LYS A 200 -7.63 -19.41 -3.44
C LYS A 200 -7.82 -19.19 -1.93
N GLU A 201 -7.11 -18.22 -1.39
CA GLU A 201 -7.11 -17.88 0.03
C GLU A 201 -7.32 -16.37 0.22
N THR A 202 -7.95 -15.98 1.32
CA THR A 202 -8.35 -14.59 1.60
C THR A 202 -7.67 -14.01 2.82
N HIS A 203 -6.75 -14.74 3.46
CA HIS A 203 -6.04 -14.19 4.59
C HIS A 203 -5.09 -13.09 4.10
N SER A 204 -5.00 -12.02 4.88
CA SER A 204 -4.15 -10.90 4.55
C SER A 204 -2.70 -11.32 4.40
N PHE A 205 -2.02 -10.71 3.43
CA PHE A 205 -0.57 -10.71 3.36
C PHE A 205 0.01 -10.16 4.67
N LYS A 206 1.06 -10.83 5.13
CA LYS A 206 1.83 -10.42 6.29
C LYS A 206 3.23 -10.02 5.88
N GLY A 207 3.61 -8.79 6.18
CA GLY A 207 4.89 -8.23 5.79
C GLY A 207 4.81 -6.74 5.54
N ASP A 208 5.87 -6.19 4.99
CA ASP A 208 5.97 -4.77 4.72
C ASP A 208 5.76 -4.49 3.24
N PHE A 209 4.87 -3.56 2.96
CA PHE A 209 4.68 -2.97 1.64
C PHE A 209 5.43 -1.65 1.56
N PHE A 210 6.37 -1.52 0.65
CA PHE A 210 7.03 -0.24 0.36
C PHE A 210 6.38 0.36 -0.87
N GLN A 211 6.02 1.64 -0.79
CA GLN A 211 5.37 2.31 -1.90
C GLN A 211 6.35 2.45 -3.06
N SER A 212 5.91 2.02 -4.25
CA SER A 212 6.46 2.50 -5.52
C SER A 212 5.33 2.98 -6.41
N PHE A 213 5.65 3.98 -7.23
CA PHE A 213 4.76 4.83 -7.99
C PHE A 213 3.78 4.06 -8.89
N VAL A 214 2.49 4.41 -8.84
CA VAL A 214 1.60 4.28 -9.99
C VAL A 214 1.94 5.45 -10.91
N ARG A 215 2.40 5.18 -12.13
CA ARG A 215 2.59 6.20 -13.17
C ARG A 215 1.49 6.11 -14.20
#